data_AF-A0A9D9DPE9-F1
#
_entry.id   AF-A0A9D9DPE9-F1
#
_cell.length_a   1.000
_cell.length_b   1.000
_cell.length_c   1.000
_cell.angle_alpha   90.00
_cell.angle_beta   90.00
_cell.angle_gamma   90.00
#
_symmetry.space_group_name_H-M   'P 1'
#
loop_
_entity.id
_entity.type
_entity.pdbx_description
1 polymer ?
#
loop_
_entity_poly.entity_id
_entity_poly.type
_entity_poly.pdbx_seq_one_letter_code
_entity_poly.pdbx_strand_id
1 'polypeptide(L)'
;MESQRTCPVCGEKIVGRSDKKFCCNECRAYYHNLRYREKLKLLSEDEDFRELCSNVALLHERNSSLSLKILGFISKILLILAH
;
A
#
# COMPACT_ATOMS: atom_id res chain seq x y z
N MET A 1 -26.40 -32.05 12.40
CA MET A 1 -26.53 -30.75 11.75
C MET A 1 -25.16 -30.37 11.22
N GLU A 2 -24.96 -30.40 9.90
CA GLU A 2 -23.65 -30.19 9.29
C GLU A 2 -23.35 -28.69 9.24
N SER A 3 -22.29 -28.23 9.91
CA SER A 3 -21.90 -26.82 9.90
C SER A 3 -21.39 -26.45 8.51
N GLN A 4 -22.21 -25.76 7.73
CA GLN A 4 -21.81 -25.29 6.41
C GLN A 4 -20.77 -24.17 6.57
N ARG A 5 -19.55 -24.41 6.09
CA ARG A 5 -18.49 -23.41 6.04
C ARG A 5 -18.84 -22.35 5.00
N THR A 6 -19.01 -21.11 5.44
CA THR A 6 -19.38 -19.96 4.60
C THR A 6 -18.24 -18.98 4.46
N CYS A 7 -18.20 -18.26 3.33
CA CYS A 7 -17.22 -17.21 3.09
C CYS A 7 -17.47 -16.02 4.03
N PRO A 8 -16.44 -15.48 4.71
CA PRO A 8 -16.61 -14.36 5.64
C PRO A 8 -16.86 -13.01 4.94
N VAL A 9 -16.89 -12.97 3.61
CA VAL A 9 -17.09 -11.74 2.83
C VAL A 9 -18.46 -11.72 2.16
N CYS A 10 -18.81 -12.74 1.38
CA CYS A 10 -20.07 -12.80 0.64
C CYS A 10 -21.11 -13.77 1.24
N GLY A 11 -20.74 -14.55 2.25
CA GLY A 11 -21.63 -15.55 2.86
C GLY A 11 -21.85 -16.83 2.05
N GLU A 12 -21.32 -16.93 0.82
CA GLU A 12 -21.47 -18.11 -0.03
C GLU A 12 -20.84 -19.36 0.60
N LYS A 13 -21.41 -20.53 0.28
CA LYS A 13 -20.89 -21.82 0.72
C LYS A 13 -19.50 -22.07 0.13
N ILE A 14 -18.55 -22.41 0.99
CA ILE A 14 -17.21 -22.79 0.57
C ILE A 14 -17.23 -24.23 0.08
N VAL A 15 -16.84 -24.43 -1.17
CA VAL A 15 -16.66 -25.75 -1.78
C VAL A 15 -15.18 -26.09 -1.94
N GLY A 16 -14.83 -27.37 -1.73
CA GLY A 16 -13.47 -27.89 -1.88
C GLY A 16 -12.77 -28.16 -0.54
N ARG A 17 -11.46 -27.88 -0.48
CA ARG A 17 -10.59 -28.27 0.63
C ARG A 17 -11.10 -27.81 2.01
N SER A 18 -10.76 -28.58 3.04
CA SER A 18 -11.14 -28.34 4.44
C SER A 18 -10.62 -27.02 5.01
N ASP A 19 -9.48 -26.52 4.52
CA ASP A 19 -8.81 -25.30 4.96
C ASP A 19 -9.19 -24.05 4.14
N LYS A 20 -10.02 -24.20 3.09
CA LYS A 20 -10.43 -23.08 2.26
C LYS A 20 -11.26 -22.09 3.10
N LYS A 21 -10.78 -20.85 3.21
CA LYS A 21 -11.40 -19.77 4.01
C LYS A 21 -12.25 -18.80 3.19
N PHE A 22 -11.99 -18.68 1.89
CA PHE A 22 -12.68 -17.75 0.99
C PHE A 22 -13.25 -18.50 -0.21
N CYS A 23 -14.42 -18.13 -0.72
CA CYS A 23 -15.00 -18.80 -1.89
C CYS A 23 -14.15 -18.56 -3.16
N CYS A 24 -13.60 -17.35 -3.32
CA CYS A 24 -12.82 -16.89 -4.47
C CYS A 24 -11.66 -15.94 -4.08
N ASN A 25 -10.84 -15.57 -5.07
CA ASN A 25 -9.68 -14.67 -4.87
C ASN A 25 -10.11 -13.23 -4.61
N GLU A 26 -11.22 -12.81 -5.19
CA GLU A 26 -11.79 -11.47 -5.02
C GLU A 26 -12.22 -11.26 -3.56
N CYS A 27 -12.91 -12.23 -2.95
CA CYS A 27 -13.26 -12.19 -1.54
C CYS A 27 -12.03 -12.20 -0.63
N ARG A 28 -10.99 -12.96 -0.98
CA ARG A 28 -9.72 -12.95 -0.24
C ARG A 28 -9.08 -11.55 -0.27
N ALA A 29 -8.94 -10.96 -1.45
CA ALA A 29 -8.35 -9.63 -1.62
C ALA A 29 -9.18 -8.57 -0.89
N TYR A 30 -10.50 -8.60 -1.04
CA TYR A 30 -11.41 -7.69 -0.35
C TYR A 30 -11.24 -7.75 1.18
N TYR A 31 -11.19 -8.96 1.75
CA TYR A 31 -11.02 -9.16 3.18
C TYR A 31 -9.71 -8.53 3.69
N HIS A 32 -8.60 -8.76 2.98
CA HIS A 32 -7.31 -8.19 3.37
C HIS A 32 -7.27 -6.66 3.19
N ASN A 33 -7.86 -6.14 2.12
CA ASN A 33 -7.95 -4.70 1.88
C ASN A 33 -8.82 -4.00 2.93
N LEU A 34 -9.94 -4.61 3.34
CA LEU A 34 -10.79 -4.10 4.40
C LEU A 34 -10.03 -4.02 5.73
N ARG A 35 -9.38 -5.11 6.15
CA ARG A 35 -8.59 -5.13 7.39
C ARG A 35 -7.41 -4.16 7.37
N TYR A 36 -6.77 -4.01 6.22
CA TYR A 36 -5.69 -3.04 6.08
C TYR A 36 -6.21 -1.61 6.22
N ARG A 37 -7.35 -1.27 5.60
CA ARG A 37 -7.99 0.04 5.77
C ARG A 37 -8.43 0.30 7.20
N GLU A 38 -8.98 -0.68 7.90
CA GLU A 38 -9.32 -0.57 9.32
C GLU A 38 -8.08 -0.29 10.16
N LYS A 39 -6.99 -1.04 9.94
CA LYS A 39 -5.72 -0.81 10.63
C LYS A 39 -5.17 0.59 10.34
N LEU A 40 -5.19 1.02 9.08
CA LEU A 40 -4.76 2.36 8.70
C LEU A 40 -5.63 3.45 9.33
N LYS A 41 -6.95 3.24 9.45
CA LYS A 41 -7.85 4.18 10.09
C LYS A 41 -7.50 4.36 11.57
N LEU A 42 -7.29 3.26 12.29
CA LEU A 42 -6.83 3.30 13.68
C LEU A 42 -5.50 4.03 13.83
N LEU A 43 -4.55 3.79 12.92
CA LEU A 43 -3.26 4.49 12.91
C LEU A 43 -3.40 5.97 12.51
N SER A 44 -4.35 6.33 11.66
CA SER A 44 -4.54 7.72 11.22
C SER A 44 -5.09 8.65 12.30
N GLU A 45 -5.68 8.07 13.36
CA GLU A 45 -6.12 8.80 14.56
C GLU A 45 -4.94 9.12 15.49
N ASP A 46 -3.81 8.43 15.33
CA ASP A 46 -2.58 8.65 16.08
C ASP A 46 -1.84 9.89 15.54
N GLU A 47 -1.55 10.86 16.41
CA GLU A 47 -0.89 12.10 16.02
C GLU A 47 0.54 11.87 15.52
N ASP A 48 1.28 10.96 16.17
CA ASP A 48 2.66 10.64 15.82
C ASP A 48 2.73 10.03 14.42
N PHE A 49 1.76 9.17 14.09
CA PHE A 49 1.66 8.57 12.76
C PHE A 49 1.38 9.62 11.66
N ARG A 50 0.49 10.60 11.92
CA ARG A 50 0.21 11.69 10.98
C ARG A 50 1.43 12.57 10.74
N GLU A 51 2.14 12.94 11.81
CA GLU A 51 3.36 13.73 11.71
C GLU A 51 4.43 12.98 10.91
N LEU A 52 4.64 11.70 11.20
CA LEU A 52 5.57 10.86 10.45
C LEU A 52 5.23 10.81 8.95
N CYS A 53 3.96 10.61 8.59
CA CYS A 53 3.53 10.61 7.19
C CYS A 53 3.79 11.95 6.50
N SER A 54 3.52 13.08 7.18
CA SER A 54 3.83 14.42 6.67
C SER A 54 5.33 14.61 6.43
N ASN A 55 6.15 14.24 7.42
CA ASN A 55 7.61 14.35 7.35
C ASN A 55 8.20 13.49 6.24
N VAL A 56 7.72 12.26 6.06
CA VAL A 56 8.13 11.38 4.95
C VAL A 56 7.80 12.00 3.59
N ALA A 57 6.61 12.59 3.44
CA ALA A 57 6.22 13.26 2.20
C ALA A 57 7.14 14.45 1.87
N LEU A 58 7.41 15.31 2.86
CA LEU A 58 8.31 16.46 2.71
C LEU A 58 9.76 16.05 2.38
N LEU A 59 10.27 14.99 3.03
CA LEU A 59 11.59 14.45 2.73
C LEU A 59 11.67 13.92 1.30
N HIS A 60 10.63 13.21 0.85
CA HIS A 60 10.57 12.68 -0.51
C HIS A 60 10.56 13.81 -1.56
N GLU A 61 9.76 14.84 -1.35
CA GLU A 61 9.70 16.02 -2.23
C GLU A 61 11.06 16.74 -2.29
N ARG A 62 11.68 17.00 -1.13
CA ARG A 62 13.00 17.63 -1.05
C ARG A 62 14.06 16.81 -1.75
N ASN A 63 14.10 15.50 -1.53
CA ASN A 63 15.08 14.60 -2.14
C ASN A 63 14.90 14.49 -3.67
N SER A 64 13.65 14.47 -4.15
CA SER A 64 13.35 14.54 -5.59
C SER A 64 13.86 15.86 -6.19
N SER A 65 13.60 16.98 -5.52
CA SER A 65 14.07 18.30 -5.96
C SER A 65 15.59 18.39 -6.04
N LEU A 66 16.30 17.80 -5.07
CA LEU A 66 17.76 17.75 -5.04
C LEU A 66 18.31 16.89 -6.18
N SER A 67 17.70 15.72 -6.40
CA SER A 67 18.08 14.81 -7.48
C SER A 67 17.94 15.48 -8.86
N LEU A 68 16.84 16.22 -9.09
CA LEU A 68 16.64 16.99 -10.33
C LEU A 68 17.69 18.09 -10.51
N LYS A 69 18.07 18.79 -9.43
CA LYS A 69 19.15 19.79 -9.48
C LYS A 69 20.48 19.15 -9.86
N ILE A 70 20.84 18.03 -9.22
CA ILE A 70 22.08 17.28 -9.52
C ILE A 70 22.09 16.83 -10.99
N LEU A 71 20.99 16.24 -11.48
CA LEU A 71 20.86 15.83 -12.88
C LEU A 71 21.03 17.02 -13.84
N GLY A 72 20.48 18.19 -13.50
CA GLY A 72 20.66 19.42 -14.26
C GLY A 72 22.13 19.89 -14.32
N PHE A 73 22.87 19.80 -13.21
CA PHE A 73 24.30 20.10 -13.20
C PHE A 73 25.10 19.11 -14.05
N ILE A 74 24.83 17.81 -13.93
CA ILE A 74 25.50 16.77 -14.72
C ILE A 74 25.25 17.00 -16.22
N SER A 75 24.01 17.28 -16.62
CA SER A 75 23.66 17.58 -18.02
C SER A 75 24.42 18.78 -18.59
N LYS A 76 24.57 19.87 -17.81
CA LYS A 76 25.37 21.03 -18.21
C LYS A 76 26.85 20.68 -18.40
N ILE A 77 27.42 19.88 -17.48
CA ILE A 77 28.81 19.44 -17.59
C ILE A 77 28.99 18.57 -18.85
N LEU A 78 28.08 17.62 -19.10
CA LEU A 78 28.13 16.78 -20.30
C LEU A 78 28.03 17.59 -21.60
N LEU A 79 27.20 18.64 -21.65
CA LEU A 79 27.14 19.55 -22.79
C LEU A 79 28.44 20.32 -23.01
N ILE A 80 29.10 20.76 -21.93
CA ILE A 80 30.40 21.45 -22.01
C ILE A 80 31.50 20.49 -22.48
N LEU A 81 31.50 19.24 -21.99
CA LEU A 81 32.48 18.23 -22.39
C LEU A 81 32.26 17.67 -23.80
N ALA A 82 31.08 17.91 -24.39
CA ALA A 82 30.75 17.50 -25.76
C ALA A 82 31.15 18.54 -26.83
N HIS A 83 31.65 19.70 -26.42
CA HIS A 83 32.20 20.77 -27.27
C HIS A 83 33.72 20.84 -27.14
#